data_AF-A0A7V9I1D2-F1
#
_entry.id   AF-A0A7V9I1D2-F1
#
_cell.length_a   1.000
_cell.length_b   1.000
_cell.length_c   1.000
_cell.angle_alpha   90.00
_cell.angle_beta   90.00
_cell.angle_gamma   90.00
#
_symmetry.space_group_name_H-M   'P 1'
#
loop_
_entity.id
_entity.type
_entity.pdbx_description
1 polymer ?
#
loop_
_entity_poly.entity_id
_entity_poly.type
_entity_poly.pdbx_seq_one_letter_code
_entity_poly.pdbx_strand_id
1 'polypeptide(L)' 'MLEEAVRVSGERTYSRTVELALESYIDRAKAAQIRQLAGSGAWTGSLAEMRRDAGVSSAPVARRRRRVAR' A
#
# COMPACT_ATOMS: atom_id res chain seq x y z
N MET A 1 23.27 14.55 8.03
CA MET A 1 22.25 13.49 7.94
C MET A 1 21.39 13.44 9.21
N LEU A 2 21.93 13.12 10.38
CA LEU A 2 21.12 13.01 11.60
C LEU A 2 20.54 14.35 12.08
N GLU A 3 21.33 15.44 12.01
CA GLU A 3 20.85 16.81 12.25
C GLU A 3 19.69 17.21 11.34
N GLU A 4 19.76 16.82 10.08
CA GLU A 4 18.69 17.07 9.12
C GLU A 4 17.45 16.23 9.42
N ALA A 5 17.63 14.96 9.80
CA ALA A 5 16.55 14.10 10.23
C ALA A 5 15.83 14.66 11.47
N VAL A 6 16.55 15.21 12.46
CA VAL A 6 15.96 15.91 13.62
C VAL A 6 15.12 17.10 13.20
N ARG A 7 15.64 17.94 12.29
CA ARG A 7 14.90 19.11 11.79
C ARG A 7 13.63 18.70 11.05
N VAL A 8 13.70 17.66 10.23
CA VAL A 8 12.56 17.17 9.42
C VAL A 8 11.55 16.43 10.28
N SER A 9 11.99 15.64 11.26
CA SER A 9 11.11 14.93 12.19
C SER A 9 10.46 15.86 13.22
N GLY A 10 11.06 17.03 13.49
CA GLY A 10 10.65 17.95 14.55
C GLY A 10 11.00 17.46 15.96
N GLU A 11 11.81 16.40 16.05
CA GLU A 11 12.21 15.85 17.33
C GLU A 11 13.29 16.70 18.02
N ARG A 12 13.38 16.60 19.34
CA ARG A 12 14.31 17.42 20.13
C ARG A 12 15.66 16.76 20.36
N THR A 13 15.73 15.44 20.16
CA THR A 13 16.94 14.66 20.42
C THR A 13 17.23 13.70 19.27
N TYR A 14 18.51 13.38 19.14
CA TYR A 14 18.97 12.36 18.21
C TYR A 14 18.42 10.98 18.55
N SER A 15 18.40 10.60 19.82
CA SER A 15 17.87 9.30 20.25
C SER A 15 16.43 9.09 19.81
N ARG A 16 15.57 10.10 20.01
CA ARG A 16 14.16 10.03 19.65
C ARG A 16 13.94 10.04 18.15
N THR A 17 14.78 10.77 17.40
CA THR A 17 14.79 10.72 15.93
C THR A 17 15.16 9.34 15.40
N VAL A 18 16.16 8.69 16.01
CA VAL A 18 16.57 7.34 15.64
C VAL A 18 15.47 6.34 15.97
N GLU A 19 14.87 6.44 17.15
CA GLU A 19 13.76 5.57 17.57
C GLU A 19 12.58 5.66 16.58
N LEU A 20 12.15 6.87 16.25
CA LEU A 20 11.09 7.11 15.25
C LEU A 20 11.44 6.55 13.87
N ALA A 21 12.70 6.70 13.44
CA ALA A 21 13.16 6.19 12.16
C ALA A 21 13.14 4.65 12.11
N LEU A 22 13.54 3.99 13.20
CA LEU A 22 13.52 2.53 13.31
C LEU A 22 12.09 1.98 13.37
N GLU A 23 11.21 2.61 14.14
CA GLU A 23 9.78 2.24 14.19
C GLU A 23 9.15 2.36 12.80
N SER A 24 9.34 3.50 12.13
CA SER A 24 8.85 3.74 10.78
C SER A 24 9.39 2.75 9.75
N TYR A 25 10.66 2.33 9.90
CA TYR A 25 11.28 1.34 9.03
C TYR A 25 10.64 -0.04 9.21
N ILE A 26 10.43 -0.47 10.46
CA ILE A 26 9.79 -1.75 10.78
C ILE A 26 8.36 -1.77 10.24
N ASP A 27 7.59 -0.70 10.42
CA ASP A 27 6.22 -0.63 9.94
C ASP A 27 6.13 -0.70 8.41
N ARG A 28 7.04 -0.03 7.71
CA ARG A 28 7.15 -0.15 6.25
C ARG A 28 7.55 -1.55 5.81
N ALA A 29 8.45 -2.21 6.54
CA ALA A 29 8.86 -3.58 6.25
C ALA A 29 7.70 -4.57 6.43
N LYS A 30 6.89 -4.42 7.48
CA LYS A 30 5.64 -5.18 7.69
C LYS A 30 4.65 -4.91 6.56
N ALA A 31 4.39 -3.64 6.25
CA ALA A 31 3.47 -3.25 5.19
C ALA A 31 3.91 -3.75 3.81
N ALA A 32 5.21 -3.89 3.55
CA ALA A 32 5.72 -4.44 2.30
C ALA A 32 5.24 -5.89 2.04
N GLN A 33 4.88 -6.64 3.10
CA GLN A 33 4.32 -7.99 2.97
C GLN A 33 2.93 -7.99 2.30
N ILE A 34 2.20 -6.87 2.31
CA ILE A 34 0.93 -6.73 1.55
C ILE A 34 1.14 -7.03 0.06
N ARG A 35 2.34 -6.79 -0.49
CA ARG A 35 2.63 -7.14 -1.90
C ARG A 35 2.52 -8.65 -2.16
N GLN A 36 2.71 -9.49 -1.15
CA GLN A 36 2.51 -10.94 -1.28
C GLN A 36 1.02 -11.32 -1.40
N LEU A 37 0.11 -10.45 -0.92
CA LEU A 37 -1.34 -10.63 -1.04
C LEU A 37 -1.86 -10.24 -2.43
N ALA A 38 -1.09 -9.47 -3.21
CA ALA A 38 -1.49 -9.09 -4.55
C ALA A 38 -1.50 -10.32 -5.47
N GLY A 39 -2.68 -10.65 -6.02
CA GLY A 39 -2.85 -11.80 -6.92
C GLY A 39 -2.98 -13.17 -6.23
N SER A 40 -2.91 -13.23 -4.89
CA SER A 40 -3.09 -14.49 -4.14
C SER A 40 -4.54 -14.97 -4.09
N GLY A 41 -5.50 -14.11 -4.45
CA GLY A 41 -6.93 -14.41 -4.33
C GLY A 41 -7.46 -14.35 -2.90
N ALA A 42 -6.67 -13.88 -1.93
CA ALA A 42 -7.09 -13.72 -0.54
C ALA A 42 -8.26 -12.72 -0.36
N TRP A 43 -8.46 -11.82 -1.32
CA TRP A 43 -9.59 -10.89 -1.36
C TRP A 43 -10.73 -11.46 -2.22
N THR A 44 -11.93 -11.51 -1.67
CA THR A 44 -13.16 -11.95 -2.36
C THR A 44 -14.17 -10.80 -2.44
N GLY A 45 -14.90 -10.71 -3.57
CA GLY A 45 -15.86 -9.63 -3.83
C GLY A 45 -15.28 -8.44 -4.62
N SER A 46 -16.15 -7.50 -5.01
CA SER A 46 -15.76 -6.30 -5.75
C SER A 46 -15.39 -5.15 -4.81
N LEU A 47 -14.22 -4.55 -5.02
CA LEU A 47 -13.79 -3.37 -4.26
C LEU A 47 -14.79 -2.20 -4.40
N ALA A 48 -15.38 -2.06 -5.59
CA ALA A 48 -16.31 -0.99 -5.88
C ALA A 48 -17.67 -1.19 -5.17
N GLU A 49 -18.09 -2.45 -4.96
CA GLU A 49 -19.26 -2.77 -4.14
C GLU A 49 -19.00 -2.45 -2.66
N MET A 50 -17.85 -2.88 -2.11
CA MET A 50 -17.51 -2.64 -0.71
C MET A 50 -17.34 -1.14 -0.38
N ARG A 51 -16.79 -0.37 -1.33
CA ARG A 51 -16.65 1.09 -1.21
C ARG A 51 -17.96 1.86 -1.48
N ARG A 52 -18.98 1.18 -2.00
CA ARG A 52 -20.26 1.75 -2.46
C ARG A 52 -20.05 2.83 -3.52
N ASP A 53 -19.20 2.54 -4.50
CA ASP A 53 -19.03 3.41 -5.65
C ASP A 53 -20.35 3.51 -6.43
N ALA A 54 -20.73 4.72 -6.83
CA ALA A 54 -21.92 4.91 -7.64
C ALA A 54 -21.73 4.33 -9.05
N GLY A 55 -22.72 3.58 -9.55
CA GLY A 55 -22.75 3.09 -10.94
C GLY A 55 -22.09 1.72 -11.18
N VAL A 56 -21.76 0.97 -10.13
CA VAL A 56 -21.23 -0.40 -10.28
C VAL A 56 -22.39 -1.36 -10.55
N SER A 57 -22.60 -1.76 -11.80
CA SER A 57 -23.33 -2.99 -12.07
C SER A 57 -22.39 -4.18 -11.86
N SER A 58 -22.82 -5.19 -11.11
CA SER A 58 -22.03 -6.35 -10.68
C SER A 58 -21.65 -7.32 -11.82
N ALA A 59 -21.70 -6.86 -13.08
CA ALA A 59 -21.36 -7.69 -14.22
C ALA A 59 -19.86 -8.05 -14.19
N PRO A 60 -19.51 -9.34 -14.30
CA PRO A 60 -18.12 -9.77 -14.26
C PRO A 60 -17.34 -9.11 -15.40
N VAL A 61 -16.25 -8.43 -15.06
CA VAL A 61 -15.33 -7.82 -16.04
C VAL A 61 -14.74 -8.93 -16.90
N ALA A 62 -15.35 -9.14 -18.07
CA ALA A 62 -14.86 -10.07 -19.07
C ALA A 62 -13.47 -9.59 -19.53
N ARG A 63 -12.43 -10.33 -19.13
CA ARG A 63 -11.04 -10.09 -19.51
C ARG A 63 -10.96 -9.97 -21.03
N ARG A 64 -10.81 -8.75 -21.54
CA ARG A 64 -10.69 -8.48 -22.97
C ARG A 64 -9.33 -9.03 -23.44
N ARG A 65 -9.33 -10.27 -23.93
CA ARG A 65 -8.16 -10.88 -24.58
C ARG A 65 -7.82 -10.02 -25.80
N ARG A 66 -6.72 -9.27 -25.72
CA ARG A 66 -6.13 -8.60 -26.88
C ARG A 66 -5.69 -9.69 -27.85
N ARG A 67 -6.47 -9.95 -28.90
CA ARG A 67 -6.01 -10.70 -30.08
C ARG A 67 -4.96 -9.83 -30.77
N VAL A 68 -3.69 -10.20 -30.65
CA VAL A 68 -2.64 -9.70 -31.55
C VAL A 68 -2.82 -10.47 -32.86
N ALA A 69 -3.24 -9.77 -33.92
CA ALA A 69 -3.27 -10.32 -35.27
C ALA A 69 -1.83 -10.41 -35.81
N ARG A 70 -1.59 -11.48 -36.58
CA ARG A 70 -0.30 -11.89 -37.15
C ARG A 70 -0.07 -11.20 -38.49
#